data_AF-A0A165XBT6-F1
#
_entry.id   AF-A0A165XBT6-F1
#
_cell.length_a   1.000
_cell.length_b   1.000
_cell.length_c   1.000
_cell.angle_alpha   90.00
_cell.angle_beta   90.00
_cell.angle_gamma   90.00
#
_symmetry.space_group_name_H-M   'P 1'
#
loop_
_entity.id
_entity.type
_entity.pdbx_description
1 polymer ?
#
loop_
_entity_poly.entity_id
_entity_poly.type
_entity_poly.pdbx_seq_one_letter_code
_entity_poly.pdbx_strand_id
1 'polypeptide(L)'
;AQYFPFVVEHACDRMRELHALHPDLKFPFSNSTYPTVTFNGGHQTATWEHADIGNNPGTPCLVHCAGTFEATKSARFVFHDLLLFVDFPSNRSVMLSSASVRHSNTALAPGETRYSMTLYMPGALIRY
;
A
#
# COMPACT_ATOMS: atom_id res chain seq x y z
N ALA A 1 -11.22 0.40 -10.68
CA ALA A 1 -10.93 -0.89 -11.37
C ALA A 1 -10.22 -0.73 -12.73
N GLN A 2 -9.84 0.47 -13.19
CA GLN A 2 -9.36 0.70 -14.57
C GLN A 2 -8.11 -0.11 -14.97
N TYR A 3 -7.17 -0.34 -14.04
CA TYR A 3 -5.89 -1.01 -14.35
C TYR A 3 -5.87 -2.51 -13.99
N PHE A 4 -6.64 -2.93 -13.00
CA PHE A 4 -6.64 -4.31 -12.49
C PHE A 4 -8.08 -4.83 -12.29
N PRO A 5 -8.92 -4.88 -13.33
CA PRO A 5 -10.34 -5.18 -13.19
C PRO A 5 -10.60 -6.57 -12.59
N PHE A 6 -9.92 -7.61 -13.08
CA PHE A 6 -10.09 -8.98 -12.59
C PHE A 6 -9.58 -9.18 -11.16
N VAL A 7 -8.51 -8.48 -10.78
CA VAL A 7 -8.01 -8.51 -9.40
C VAL A 7 -9.01 -7.87 -8.44
N VAL A 8 -9.62 -6.75 -8.86
CA VAL A 8 -10.65 -6.08 -8.07
C VAL A 8 -11.89 -6.96 -7.95
N GLU A 9 -12.33 -7.57 -9.04
CA GLU A 9 -13.45 -8.51 -9.04
C GLU A 9 -13.19 -9.68 -8.09
N HIS A 10 -12.03 -10.34 -8.21
CA HIS A 10 -11.65 -11.42 -7.32
C HIS A 10 -11.65 -10.99 -5.85
N ALA A 11 -11.02 -9.85 -5.52
CA ALA A 11 -11.02 -9.32 -4.15
C ALA A 11 -12.45 -9.06 -3.64
N CYS A 12 -13.33 -8.49 -4.47
CA CYS A 12 -14.74 -8.28 -4.12
C CYS A 12 -15.47 -9.60 -3.85
N ASP A 13 -15.26 -10.64 -4.65
CA ASP A 13 -15.89 -11.96 -4.45
C ASP A 13 -15.47 -12.57 -3.11
N ARG A 14 -14.16 -12.64 -2.83
CA ARG A 14 -13.64 -13.15 -1.55
C ARG A 14 -14.22 -12.39 -0.35
N MET A 15 -14.38 -11.07 -0.48
CA MET A 15 -14.95 -10.23 0.58
C MET A 15 -16.48 -10.38 0.72
N ARG A 16 -17.20 -10.72 -0.35
CA ARG A 16 -18.63 -11.09 -0.26
C ARG A 16 -18.80 -12.41 0.47
N GLU A 17 -18.00 -13.42 0.12
CA GLU A 17 -17.99 -14.72 0.81
C GLU A 17 -17.67 -14.56 2.31
N LEU A 18 -16.67 -13.73 2.64
CA LEU A 18 -16.35 -13.41 4.03
C LEU A 18 -17.52 -12.74 4.77
N HIS A 19 -18.16 -11.71 4.17
CA HIS A 19 -19.27 -11.02 4.82
C HIS A 19 -20.53 -11.88 4.95
N ALA A 20 -20.74 -12.86 4.06
CA ALA A 20 -21.84 -13.81 4.21
C ALA A 20 -21.68 -14.67 5.48
N LEU A 21 -20.43 -15.00 5.85
CA LEU A 21 -20.09 -15.73 7.07
C LEU A 21 -20.03 -14.81 8.31
N HIS A 22 -19.59 -13.57 8.13
CA HIS A 22 -19.34 -12.60 9.19
C HIS A 22 -19.94 -11.22 8.83
N PRO A 23 -21.27 -11.06 8.95
CA PRO A 23 -21.97 -9.85 8.51
C PRO A 23 -21.65 -8.58 9.32
N ASP A 24 -21.09 -8.74 10.52
CA ASP A 24 -20.72 -7.62 11.39
C ASP A 24 -19.38 -6.97 11.01
N LEU A 25 -18.60 -7.59 10.13
CA LEU A 25 -17.35 -7.01 9.64
C LEU A 25 -17.63 -5.77 8.80
N LYS A 26 -16.74 -4.77 8.93
CA LYS A 26 -16.85 -3.50 8.23
C LYS A 26 -15.54 -3.17 7.54
N PHE A 27 -15.64 -2.66 6.33
CA PHE A 27 -14.51 -2.05 5.65
C PHE A 27 -14.09 -0.76 6.36
N PRO A 28 -12.81 -0.37 6.25
CA PRO A 28 -12.33 0.90 6.78
C PRO A 28 -12.99 2.11 6.10
N PHE A 29 -13.44 1.97 4.83
CA PHE A 29 -14.17 2.99 4.09
C PHE A 29 -15.29 2.37 3.26
N SER A 30 -16.43 3.07 3.14
CA SER A 30 -17.67 2.56 2.54
C SER A 30 -17.59 2.21 1.06
N ASN A 31 -16.59 2.73 0.32
CA ASN A 31 -16.37 2.48 -1.11
C ASN A 31 -14.95 1.97 -1.40
N SER A 32 -14.35 1.22 -0.47
CA SER A 32 -13.01 0.67 -0.65
C SER A 32 -13.06 -0.74 -1.24
N THR A 33 -12.13 -1.04 -2.15
CA THR A 33 -11.84 -2.42 -2.59
C THR A 33 -10.90 -3.14 -1.62
N TYR A 34 -10.24 -2.40 -0.73
CA TYR A 34 -9.31 -2.94 0.25
C TYR A 34 -9.96 -3.03 1.63
N PRO A 35 -9.90 -4.20 2.30
CA PRO A 35 -10.47 -4.38 3.63
C PRO A 35 -9.58 -3.84 4.76
N THR A 36 -8.39 -3.32 4.44
CA THR A 36 -7.39 -2.94 5.44
C THR A 36 -6.67 -1.65 5.04
N VAL A 37 -6.36 -0.84 6.05
CA VAL A 37 -5.61 0.40 5.92
C VAL A 37 -4.61 0.56 7.06
N THR A 38 -3.43 1.08 6.76
CA THR A 38 -2.43 1.51 7.74
C THR A 38 -2.08 2.97 7.52
N PHE A 39 -2.03 3.76 8.60
CA PHE A 39 -1.54 5.12 8.59
C PHE A 39 -0.17 5.20 9.25
N ASN A 40 0.86 5.57 8.49
CA ASN A 40 2.18 5.85 9.02
C ASN A 40 2.26 7.35 9.34
N GLY A 41 1.96 7.67 10.61
CA GLY A 41 1.78 9.04 11.10
C GLY A 41 3.04 9.75 11.61
N GLY A 42 4.20 9.07 11.63
CA GLY A 42 5.45 9.68 12.09
C GLY A 42 5.95 10.71 11.07
N HIS A 43 6.28 11.92 11.50
CA HIS A 43 6.63 13.02 10.58
C HIS A 43 7.85 12.72 9.70
N GLN A 44 8.74 11.80 10.11
CA GLN A 44 9.87 11.33 9.31
C GLN A 44 9.73 9.85 8.94
N THR A 45 8.53 9.44 8.50
CA THR A 45 8.26 8.05 8.11
C THR A 45 9.25 7.61 7.04
N ALA A 46 10.04 6.58 7.31
CA ALA A 46 10.95 5.89 6.39
C ALA A 46 10.96 4.40 6.73
N THR A 47 11.42 3.57 5.80
CA THR A 47 11.40 2.10 5.98
C THR A 47 12.73 1.49 5.57
N TRP A 48 13.12 0.42 6.25
CA TRP A 48 14.15 -0.48 5.78
C TRP A 48 13.62 -1.33 4.62
N GLU A 49 14.52 -1.98 3.88
CA GLU A 49 14.13 -2.97 2.87
C GLU A 49 13.24 -4.06 3.51
N HIS A 50 12.07 -4.30 2.92
CA HIS A 50 11.16 -5.35 3.33
C HIS A 50 10.23 -5.76 2.18
N ALA A 51 9.52 -6.87 2.38
CA ALA A 51 8.33 -7.22 1.63
C ALA A 51 7.20 -7.47 2.63
N ASP A 52 5.97 -7.10 2.27
CA ASP A 52 4.80 -7.32 3.11
C ASP A 52 4.27 -8.74 2.90
N ILE A 53 5.03 -9.73 3.34
CA ILE A 53 4.75 -11.16 3.07
C ILE A 53 3.38 -11.65 3.57
N GLY A 54 2.72 -10.90 4.45
CA GLY A 54 1.36 -11.19 4.91
C GLY A 54 0.25 -10.75 3.94
N ASN A 55 0.57 -9.96 2.92
CA ASN A 55 -0.38 -9.46 1.94
C ASN A 55 -0.57 -10.45 0.77
N ASN A 56 -1.67 -10.33 0.06
CA ASN A 56 -1.91 -11.08 -1.17
C ASN A 56 -1.00 -10.54 -2.29
N PRO A 57 -0.09 -11.33 -2.86
CA PRO A 57 0.75 -10.88 -3.98
C PRO A 57 -0.05 -10.55 -5.23
N GLY A 58 -1.22 -11.17 -5.42
CA GLY A 58 -2.10 -10.93 -6.57
C GLY A 58 -2.90 -9.62 -6.50
N THR A 59 -3.00 -8.98 -5.32
CA THR A 59 -3.71 -7.71 -5.14
C THR A 59 -2.70 -6.60 -4.84
N PRO A 60 -2.39 -5.72 -5.82
CA PRO A 60 -1.45 -4.63 -5.58
C PRO A 60 -1.90 -3.78 -4.40
N CYS A 61 -0.99 -3.50 -3.48
CA CYS A 61 -1.22 -2.56 -2.39
C CYS A 61 -1.10 -1.14 -2.94
N LEU A 62 -1.88 -0.22 -2.39
CA LEU A 62 -1.80 1.19 -2.72
C LEU A 62 -1.13 1.93 -1.57
N VAL A 63 -0.05 2.64 -1.85
CA VAL A 63 0.59 3.54 -0.89
C VAL A 63 0.36 4.96 -1.37
N HIS A 64 -0.30 5.77 -0.56
CA HIS A 64 -0.44 7.21 -0.76
C HIS A 64 0.54 7.95 0.14
N CYS A 65 1.29 8.90 -0.42
CA CYS A 65 2.27 9.71 0.28
C CYS A 65 1.75 11.14 0.43
N ALA A 66 1.95 11.73 1.61
CA ALA A 66 1.61 13.12 1.90
C ALA A 66 2.72 13.78 2.74
N GLY A 67 2.70 15.12 2.84
CA GLY A 67 3.68 15.90 3.60
C GLY A 67 4.38 16.97 2.76
N THR A 68 5.51 17.47 3.24
CA THR A 68 6.29 18.54 2.60
C THR A 68 7.76 18.15 2.55
N PHE A 69 8.27 17.89 1.34
CA PHE A 69 9.63 17.44 1.07
C PHE A 69 9.98 17.62 -0.41
N GLU A 70 11.28 17.62 -0.73
CA GLU A 70 11.80 17.70 -2.10
C GLU A 70 12.10 16.30 -2.66
N ALA A 71 11.16 15.73 -3.41
CA ALA A 71 11.19 14.32 -3.85
C ALA A 71 12.39 13.93 -4.74
N THR A 72 13.07 14.90 -5.36
CA THR A 72 14.28 14.67 -6.17
C THR A 72 15.54 14.56 -5.30
N LYS A 73 15.50 15.10 -4.09
CA LYS A 73 16.61 15.13 -3.12
C LYS A 73 16.47 14.06 -2.04
N SER A 74 15.25 13.83 -1.57
CA SER A 74 14.91 12.90 -0.50
C SER A 74 13.65 12.11 -0.85
N ALA A 75 13.15 11.31 0.09
CA ALA A 75 11.84 10.67 -0.01
C ALA A 75 11.61 9.71 -1.18
N ARG A 76 12.67 9.10 -1.73
CA ARG A 76 12.58 8.16 -2.84
C ARG A 76 11.89 6.86 -2.43
N PHE A 77 11.19 6.26 -3.38
CA PHE A 77 10.63 4.92 -3.26
C PHE A 77 11.53 3.96 -4.03
N VAL A 78 12.02 2.92 -3.36
CA VAL A 78 13.00 1.99 -3.91
C VAL A 78 12.35 0.62 -4.11
N PHE A 79 12.50 0.06 -5.31
CA PHE A 79 12.15 -1.31 -5.68
C PHE A 79 13.44 -2.11 -5.83
N HIS A 80 13.83 -2.81 -4.77
CA HIS A 80 15.15 -3.47 -4.68
C HIS A 80 15.31 -4.59 -5.69
N ASP A 81 14.27 -5.40 -5.91
CA ASP A 81 14.31 -6.50 -6.89
C ASP A 81 14.39 -6.02 -8.34
N LEU A 82 13.97 -4.77 -8.60
CA LEU A 82 13.97 -4.16 -9.92
C LEU A 82 15.19 -3.28 -10.17
N LEU A 83 16.08 -3.13 -9.17
CA LEU A 83 17.19 -2.18 -9.18
C LEU A 83 16.76 -0.76 -9.60
N LEU A 84 15.56 -0.37 -9.17
CA LEU A 84 14.90 0.85 -9.57
C LEU A 84 14.56 1.67 -8.33
N PHE A 85 14.84 2.96 -8.39
CA PHE A 85 14.17 3.92 -7.51
C PHE A 85 13.39 4.91 -8.35
N VAL A 86 12.35 5.46 -7.75
CA VAL A 86 11.58 6.56 -8.33
C VAL A 86 11.50 7.70 -7.31
N ASP A 87 11.58 8.93 -7.81
CA ASP A 87 11.18 10.08 -7.03
C ASP A 87 9.69 9.93 -6.74
N PHE A 88 9.30 10.01 -5.47
CA PHE A 88 7.92 9.78 -5.05
C PHE A 88 7.34 11.04 -4.42
N PRO A 89 6.72 11.94 -5.23
CA PRO A 89 6.28 13.24 -4.77
C PRO A 89 5.17 13.16 -3.73
N SER A 90 5.07 14.22 -2.92
CA SER A 90 3.94 14.40 -2.02
C SER A 90 2.60 14.44 -2.78
N ASN A 91 1.56 13.93 -2.15
CA ASN A 91 0.20 13.78 -2.69
C ASN A 91 0.12 12.87 -3.93
N ARG A 92 1.02 11.90 -4.04
CA ARG A 92 1.01 10.86 -5.08
C ARG A 92 0.78 9.48 -4.47
N SER A 93 0.29 8.58 -5.31
CA SER A 93 0.08 7.20 -4.96
C SER A 93 0.89 6.29 -5.86
N VAL A 94 1.36 5.17 -5.30
CA VAL A 94 1.97 4.07 -6.03
C VAL A 94 1.20 2.80 -5.75
N MET A 95 1.03 1.95 -6.78
CA MET A 95 0.49 0.61 -6.64
C MET A 95 1.62 -0.40 -6.87
N LEU A 96 1.77 -1.36 -5.97
CA LEU A 96 2.80 -2.40 -6.08
C LEU A 96 2.33 -3.72 -5.48
N SER A 97 2.84 -4.84 -5.99
CA SER A 97 2.70 -6.12 -5.30
C SER A 97 3.68 -6.15 -4.12
N SER A 98 3.24 -5.61 -2.98
CA SER A 98 4.15 -5.38 -1.85
C SER A 98 4.60 -6.66 -1.15
N ALA A 99 3.86 -7.76 -1.34
CA ALA A 99 4.25 -9.11 -0.91
C ALA A 99 5.30 -9.77 -1.82
N SER A 100 5.39 -9.36 -3.10
CA SER A 100 6.29 -9.98 -4.09
C SER A 100 7.50 -9.14 -4.46
N VAL A 101 7.49 -7.83 -4.18
CA VAL A 101 8.57 -6.92 -4.53
C VAL A 101 9.13 -6.29 -3.27
N ARG A 102 10.40 -6.54 -2.98
CA ARG A 102 11.12 -5.90 -1.89
C ARG A 102 11.24 -4.41 -2.16
N HIS A 103 10.84 -3.61 -1.19
CA HIS A 103 10.77 -2.18 -1.33
C HIS A 103 11.12 -1.45 -0.04
N SER A 104 11.37 -0.14 -0.16
CA SER A 104 11.62 0.74 0.98
C SER A 104 11.43 2.21 0.58
N ASN A 105 11.35 3.07 1.59
CA ASN A 105 11.32 4.51 1.42
C ASN A 105 12.54 5.11 2.10
N THR A 106 13.33 5.91 1.39
CA THR A 106 14.53 6.53 1.96
C THR A 106 14.18 7.52 3.05
N ALA A 107 15.13 7.81 3.95
CA ALA A 107 14.99 8.89 4.92
C ALA A 107 14.71 10.25 4.24
N LEU A 108 14.07 11.14 4.99
CA LEU A 108 13.88 12.54 4.60
C LEU A 108 15.09 13.39 5.01
N ALA A 109 15.21 14.57 4.42
CA ALA A 109 16.15 15.57 4.91
C ALA A 109 15.62 16.22 6.21
N PRO A 110 16.50 16.78 7.07
CA PRO A 110 16.08 17.48 8.27
C PRO A 110 15.08 18.61 7.97
N GLY A 111 13.98 18.65 8.72
CA GLY A 111 12.92 19.66 8.59
C GLY A 111 11.82 19.30 7.58
N GLU A 112 12.00 18.24 6.79
CA GLU A 112 10.96 17.71 5.90
C GLU A 112 9.96 16.83 6.66
N THR A 113 8.76 16.67 6.11
CA THR A 113 7.71 15.82 6.67
C THR A 113 7.15 14.85 5.65
N ARG A 114 6.95 13.58 6.03
CA ARG A 114 6.27 12.58 5.22
C ARG A 114 5.39 11.70 6.07
N TYR A 115 4.18 11.48 5.57
CA TYR A 115 3.18 10.57 6.08
C TYR A 115 2.79 9.62 4.96
N SER A 116 2.26 8.47 5.31
CA SER A 116 1.64 7.61 4.28
C SER A 116 0.41 6.89 4.77
N MET A 117 -0.47 6.61 3.82
CA MET A 117 -1.61 5.73 3.99
C MET A 117 -1.44 4.54 3.04
N THR A 118 -1.49 3.33 3.57
CA THR A 118 -1.37 2.10 2.79
C THR A 118 -2.68 1.34 2.82
N LEU A 119 -3.25 1.02 1.66
CA LEU A 119 -4.42 0.16 1.49
C LEU A 119 -3.97 -1.20 0.94
N TYR A 120 -4.40 -2.28 1.56
CA TYR A 120 -3.91 -3.62 1.22
C TYR A 120 -4.92 -4.73 1.54
N MET A 121 -4.67 -5.89 0.92
CA MET A 121 -5.46 -7.12 1.09
C MET A 121 -4.56 -8.18 1.75
N PRO A 122 -4.80 -8.57 3.01
CA PRO A 122 -4.09 -9.68 3.64
C PRO A 122 -4.30 -10.97 2.84
N GLY A 123 -3.23 -11.72 2.62
CA GLY A 123 -3.28 -12.98 1.86
C GLY A 123 -4.22 -14.00 2.50
N ALA A 124 -4.32 -14.00 3.83
CA ALA A 124 -5.23 -14.86 4.56
C ALA A 124 -6.71 -14.64 4.16
N LEU A 125 -7.11 -13.46 3.72
CA LEU A 125 -8.50 -13.18 3.33
C LEU A 125 -8.87 -13.75 1.95
N ILE A 126 -7.89 -14.17 1.15
CA ILE A 126 -8.14 -14.75 -0.18
C ILE A 126 -8.71 -16.16 -0.10
N ARG A 127 -8.61 -16.82 1.07
CA ARG A 127 -9.13 -18.18 1.27
C ARG A 127 -10.65 -18.30 1.27
N TYR A 128 -11.36 -17.18 1.42
CA TYR A 128 -12.81 -17.16 1.60
C TYR A 128 -13.54 -17.35 0.29
#